data_AF-A0A6G3TWZ6-F1
#
_entry.id   AF-A0A6G3TWZ6-F1
#
_cell.length_a   1.000
_cell.length_b   1.000
_cell.length_c   1.000
_cell.angle_alpha   90.00
_cell.angle_beta   90.00
_cell.angle_gamma   90.00
#
_symmetry.space_group_name_H-M   'P 1'
#
loop_
_entity.id
_entity.type
_entity.pdbx_description
1 polymer ?
#
loop_
_entity_poly.entity_id
_entity_poly.type
_entity_poly.pdbx_seq_one_letter_code
_entity_poly.pdbx_strand_id
1 'polypeptide(L)'
;LRPGEVYSAPVLAERFGVSATPVREAMQQLTLEGAVEVVPNRGFRVVERGARELAELAEVRALIEVPVMMRLARTVPASRWAELRPLAEATVRAAVSGCRA
;
A
#
# COMPACT_ATOMS: atom_id res chain seq x y z
N LEU A 1 8.31 3.11 -5.77
CA LEU A 1 9.60 3.08 -5.04
C LEU A 1 9.96 1.62 -4.82
N ARG A 2 11.24 1.25 -4.74
CA ARG A 2 11.63 -0.16 -4.58
C ARG A 2 11.76 -0.52 -3.09
N PRO A 3 11.22 -1.67 -2.64
CA PRO A 3 11.51 -2.21 -1.31
C PRO A 3 13.02 -2.29 -1.07
N GLY A 4 13.45 -2.04 0.18
CA GLY A 4 14.86 -2.05 0.60
C GLY A 4 15.67 -0.82 0.17
N GLU A 5 15.20 -0.03 -0.81
CA GLU A 5 15.91 1.16 -1.30
C GLU A 5 15.71 2.36 -0.37
N VAL A 6 16.78 3.16 -0.21
CA VAL A 6 16.79 4.38 0.61
C VAL A 6 16.58 5.59 -0.28
N TYR A 7 15.59 6.42 0.07
CA TYR A 7 15.28 7.66 -0.60
C TYR A 7 15.44 8.85 0.35
N SER A 8 16.08 9.92 -0.12
CA SER A 8 16.13 11.18 0.61
C SER A 8 14.92 12.05 0.25
N ALA A 9 14.48 12.90 1.19
CA ALA A 9 13.37 13.80 0.92
C ALA A 9 13.63 14.77 -0.25
N PRO A 10 14.84 15.34 -0.44
CA PRO A 10 15.15 16.15 -1.62
C PRO A 10 14.99 15.40 -2.95
N VAL A 11 15.46 14.16 -3.05
CA VAL A 11 15.36 13.36 -4.28
C VAL A 11 13.89 13.06 -4.64
N LEU A 12 13.09 12.70 -3.64
CA LEU A 12 11.66 12.49 -3.85
C LEU A 12 10.93 13.80 -4.16
N ALA A 13 11.33 14.91 -3.57
CA ALA A 13 10.76 16.23 -3.83
C ALA A 13 10.96 16.65 -5.28
N GLU A 14 12.18 16.49 -5.81
CA GLU A 14 12.49 16.71 -7.22
C GLU A 14 11.64 15.80 -8.13
N ARG A 15 11.58 14.49 -7.81
CA ARG A 15 10.79 13.52 -8.58
C ARG A 15 9.30 13.86 -8.64
N PHE A 16 8.74 14.38 -7.55
CA PHE A 16 7.32 14.69 -7.44
C PHE A 16 6.97 16.15 -7.77
N GLY A 17 7.96 16.99 -8.08
CA GLY A 17 7.74 18.40 -8.41
C GLY A 17 7.22 19.24 -7.23
N VAL A 18 7.62 18.90 -6.01
CA VAL A 18 7.21 19.57 -4.77
C VAL A 18 8.43 19.97 -3.93
N SER A 19 8.23 20.68 -2.81
CA SER A 19 9.33 20.98 -1.88
C SER A 19 9.63 19.81 -0.95
N ALA A 20 10.79 19.84 -0.29
CA ALA A 20 11.22 18.74 0.59
C ALA A 20 10.43 18.65 1.92
N THR A 21 9.70 19.70 2.30
CA THR A 21 8.90 19.73 3.54
C THR A 21 7.69 18.76 3.50
N PRO A 22 6.76 18.85 2.53
CA PRO A 22 5.63 17.91 2.45
C PRO A 22 6.09 16.46 2.22
N VAL A 23 7.22 16.27 1.54
CA VAL A 23 7.83 14.94 1.42
C VAL A 23 8.30 14.42 2.77
N ARG A 24 9.01 15.22 3.58
CA ARG A 24 9.42 14.81 4.93
C ARG A 24 8.23 14.46 5.81
N GLU A 25 7.16 15.24 5.75
CA GLU A 25 5.93 14.98 6.50
C GLU A 25 5.29 13.65 6.08
N ALA A 26 5.13 13.42 4.78
CA ALA A 26 4.62 12.16 4.25
C ALA A 26 5.49 10.96 4.66
N MET A 27 6.82 11.09 4.57
CA MET A 27 7.72 10.01 4.95
C MET A 27 7.71 9.74 6.48
N GLN A 28 7.49 10.77 7.30
CA GLN A 28 7.29 10.59 8.74
C GLN A 28 5.98 9.86 9.04
N GLN A 29 4.87 10.20 8.38
CA GLN A 29 3.61 9.46 8.50
C GLN A 29 3.77 8.00 8.08
N LEU A 30 4.40 7.75 6.92
CA LEU A 30 4.71 6.40 6.46
C LEU A 30 5.64 5.62 7.40
N THR A 31 6.47 6.32 8.18
CA THR A 31 7.28 5.68 9.23
C THR A 31 6.40 5.20 10.37
N LEU A 32 5.43 6.02 10.79
CA LEU A 32 4.45 5.64 11.83
C LEU A 32 3.57 4.45 11.38
N GLU A 33 3.25 4.38 10.09
CA GLU A 33 2.51 3.26 9.48
C GLU A 33 3.38 2.01 9.23
N GLY A 34 4.70 2.10 9.43
CA GLY A 34 5.63 0.98 9.20
C GLY A 34 5.83 0.63 7.73
N ALA A 35 5.56 1.57 6.82
CA ALA A 35 5.80 1.43 5.38
C ALA A 35 7.25 1.81 5.00
N VAL A 36 7.88 2.68 5.79
CA VAL A 36 9.29 3.07 5.64
C VAL A 36 10.01 3.13 6.99
N GLU A 37 11.33 3.07 6.99
CA GLU A 37 12.19 3.22 8.17
C GLU A 37 13.11 4.44 8.03
N VAL A 38 13.37 5.16 9.11
CA VAL A 38 14.36 6.24 9.11
C VAL A 38 15.77 5.65 9.06
N VAL A 39 16.57 6.11 8.11
CA VAL A 39 18.00 5.82 8.02
C VAL A 39 18.77 7.10 8.33
N PRO A 40 19.46 7.18 9.50
CA PRO A 40 20.16 8.38 9.94
C PRO A 40 21.08 8.95 8.86
N ASN A 41 21.00 10.26 8.63
CA ASN A 41 21.77 11.01 7.63
C ASN A 41 21.63 10.55 6.17
N ARG A 42 20.68 9.64 5.86
CA ARG A 42 20.48 9.12 4.48
C ARG A 42 19.06 9.33 3.96
N GLY A 43 18.06 9.30 4.83
CA GLY A 43 16.66 9.47 4.45
C GLY A 43 15.80 8.35 4.99
N PHE A 44 15.02 7.72 4.12
CA PHE A 44 14.03 6.72 4.50
C PHE A 44 14.14 5.48 3.63
N ARG A 45 14.15 4.30 4.23
CA ARG A 45 14.17 3.01 3.53
C ARG A 45 12.75 2.50 3.35
N VAL A 46 12.37 2.10 2.14
CA VAL A 46 11.10 1.38 1.93
C VAL A 46 11.19 0.00 2.57
N VAL A 47 10.23 -0.36 3.43
CA VAL A 47 10.28 -1.66 4.11
C VAL A 47 10.16 -2.80 3.10
N GLU A 48 11.03 -3.79 3.23
CA GLU A 48 10.96 -5.06 2.49
C GLU A 48 10.47 -6.15 3.45
N ARG A 49 9.30 -6.71 3.15
CA ARG A 49 8.63 -7.69 3.99
C ARG A 49 9.02 -9.09 3.56
N GLY A 50 9.49 -9.89 4.51
CA GLY A 50 9.82 -11.30 4.27
C GLY A 50 8.56 -12.17 4.10
N ALA A 51 8.72 -13.36 3.52
CA ALA A 51 7.60 -14.28 3.28
C ALA A 51 6.80 -14.64 4.55
N ARG A 52 7.50 -14.80 5.68
CA ARG A 52 6.87 -15.07 6.98
C ARG A 52 5.98 -13.91 7.43
N GLU A 53 6.50 -12.69 7.38
CA GLU A 53 5.76 -11.50 7.80
C GLU A 53 4.55 -11.24 6.89
N LEU A 54 4.69 -11.50 5.58
CA LEU A 54 3.58 -11.45 4.64
C LEU A 54 2.50 -12.49 4.95
N ALA A 55 2.88 -13.70 5.36
CA ALA A 55 1.94 -14.74 5.78
C ALA A 55 1.21 -14.36 7.07
N GLU A 56 1.92 -13.85 8.07
CA GLU A 56 1.35 -13.36 9.33
C GLU A 56 0.39 -12.18 9.07
N LEU A 57 0.76 -11.25 8.18
CA LEU A 57 -0.13 -10.15 7.77
C LEU A 57 -1.38 -10.69 7.06
N ALA A 58 -1.25 -11.68 6.18
CA ALA A 58 -2.39 -12.29 5.50
C ALA A 58 -3.34 -12.98 6.49
N GLU A 59 -2.82 -13.62 7.54
CA GLU A 59 -3.61 -14.23 8.60
C GLU A 59 -4.42 -13.19 9.37
N VAL A 60 -3.78 -12.10 9.81
CA VAL A 60 -4.48 -10.99 10.49
C VAL A 60 -5.55 -10.37 9.58
N ARG A 61 -5.24 -10.15 8.30
CA ARG A 61 -6.20 -9.62 7.33
C ARG A 61 -7.37 -10.57 7.13
N ALA A 62 -7.15 -11.88 7.06
CA ALA A 62 -8.23 -12.86 6.92
C ALA A 62 -9.21 -12.82 8.11
N LEU A 63 -8.69 -12.65 9.34
CA LEU A 63 -9.50 -12.52 10.55
C LEU A 63 -10.42 -11.28 10.53
N ILE A 64 -10.04 -10.22 9.81
CA ILE A 64 -10.80 -8.96 9.73
C ILE A 64 -11.67 -8.89 8.47
N GLU A 65 -11.07 -9.15 7.30
CA GLU A 65 -11.70 -8.90 6.00
C GLU A 65 -12.80 -9.90 5.69
N VAL A 66 -12.61 -11.19 5.99
CA VAL A 66 -13.62 -12.23 5.72
C VAL A 66 -14.94 -11.92 6.45
N PRO A 67 -14.98 -11.70 7.79
CA PRO A 67 -16.24 -11.40 8.46
C PRO A 67 -16.86 -10.06 8.00
N VAL A 68 -16.04 -9.06 7.70
CA VAL A 68 -16.52 -7.79 7.13
C VAL A 68 -17.21 -8.02 5.78
N MET A 69 -16.57 -8.78 4.89
CA MET A 69 -17.11 -9.07 3.57
C MET A 69 -18.41 -9.89 3.65
N MET A 70 -18.46 -10.89 4.53
CA MET A 70 -19.67 -11.68 4.77
C MET A 70 -20.84 -10.82 5.25
N ARG A 71 -20.58 -9.81 6.08
CA ARG A 71 -21.60 -8.85 6.50
C ARG A 71 -22.05 -7.97 5.35
N LEU A 72 -21.11 -7.38 4.61
CA LEU A 72 -21.42 -6.51 3.46
C LEU A 72 -22.22 -7.24 2.39
N ALA A 73 -21.88 -8.49 2.09
CA ALA A 73 -22.59 -9.33 1.12
C ALA A 73 -24.09 -9.48 1.44
N ARG A 74 -24.48 -9.36 2.72
CA ARG A 74 -25.89 -9.45 3.15
C ARG A 74 -26.59 -8.10 3.26
N THR A 75 -25.84 -7.00 3.39
CA THR A 75 -26.42 -5.68 3.73
C THR A 75 -26.29 -4.64 2.62
N VAL A 76 -25.37 -4.83 1.66
CA VAL A 76 -25.13 -3.89 0.56
C VAL A 76 -26.02 -4.24 -0.64
N PRO A 77 -26.75 -3.28 -1.22
CA PRO A 77 -27.61 -3.50 -2.38
C PRO A 77 -26.86 -4.03 -3.61
N ALA A 78 -27.54 -4.85 -4.41
CA ALA A 78 -27.01 -5.42 -5.66
C ALA A 78 -26.42 -4.38 -6.63
N SER A 79 -27.06 -3.21 -6.73
CA SER A 79 -26.61 -2.11 -7.60
C SER A 79 -25.21 -1.61 -7.26
N ARG A 80 -24.84 -1.56 -5.97
CA ARG A 80 -23.50 -1.13 -5.54
C ARG A 80 -22.42 -2.11 -5.97
N TRP A 81 -22.74 -3.41 -6.01
CA TRP A 81 -21.81 -4.41 -6.54
C TRP A 81 -21.63 -4.29 -8.06
N ALA A 82 -22.68 -3.87 -8.78
CA ALA A 82 -22.58 -3.59 -10.21
C ALA A 82 -21.64 -2.40 -10.48
N GLU A 83 -21.70 -1.35 -9.65
CA GLU A 83 -20.78 -0.20 -9.72
C GLU A 83 -19.31 -0.60 -9.47
N LEU A 84 -19.06 -1.59 -8.59
CA LEU A 84 -17.71 -2.05 -8.26
C LEU A 84 -17.14 -3.09 -9.23
N ARG A 85 -17.99 -3.72 -10.05
CA ARG A 85 -17.59 -4.79 -10.99
C ARG A 85 -16.44 -4.37 -11.92
N PRO A 86 -16.44 -3.17 -12.55
CA PRO A 86 -15.36 -2.78 -13.44
C PRO A 86 -14.00 -2.67 -12.73
N LEU A 87 -14.00 -2.24 -11.47
CA LEU A 87 -12.78 -2.15 -10.64
C LEU A 87 -12.25 -3.55 -10.31
N ALA A 88 -13.13 -4.47 -9.92
CA ALA A 88 -12.75 -5.87 -9.65
C ALA A 88 -12.21 -6.58 -10.90
N GLU A 89 -12.78 -6.31 -12.07
CA GLU A 89 -12.25 -6.86 -13.31
C GLU A 89 -10.91 -6.23 -13.70
N ALA A 90 -10.70 -4.95 -13.38
CA ALA A 90 -9.40 -4.30 -13.60
C ALA A 90 -8.29 -4.93 -12.75
N THR A 91 -8.57 -5.32 -11.50
CA THR A 91 -7.58 -6.02 -10.66
C THR A 91 -7.24 -7.40 -11.22
N VAL A 92 -8.24 -8.16 -11.70
CA VAL A 92 -8.01 -9.45 -12.36
C VAL A 92 -7.17 -9.30 -13.63
N ARG A 93 -7.52 -8.33 -14.51
CA ARG A 93 -6.74 -8.06 -15.73
C ARG A 93 -5.29 -7.71 -15.43
N ALA A 94 -5.05 -6.84 -14.45
CA ALA A 94 -3.70 -6.44 -14.05
C ALA A 94 -2.89 -7.63 -13.49
N ALA A 95 -3.53 -8.50 -12.72
CA ALA A 95 -2.89 -9.71 -12.19
C ALA A 95 -2.48 -10.68 -13.30
N VAL A 96 -3.35 -10.89 -14.30
CA VAL A 96 -3.06 -11.77 -15.43
C VAL A 96 -1.96 -11.20 -16.33
N SER A 97 -1.96 -9.89 -16.58
CA SER A 97 -0.96 -9.26 -17.44
C SER A 97 0.40 -9.07 -16.76
N GLY A 98 0.54 -9.45 -15.48
CA GLY A 98 1.76 -9.26 -14.71
C GLY A 98 2.17 -7.80 -14.57
N CYS A 99 1.20 -6.87 -14.61
CA CYS A 99 1.49 -5.44 -14.49
C CYS A 99 2.03 -5.18 -13.08
N ARG A 100 3.36 -5.02 -12.96
CA ARG A 100 3.98 -4.55 -11.73
C ARG A 100 3.62 -3.08 -11.58
N ALA A 101 2.61 -2.80 -10.77
CA ALA A 101 2.31 -1.45 -10.30
C ALA A 101 3.52 -0.80 -9.63
#